data_AF-A0A950QSF2-F1
#
_entry.id   AF-A0A950QSF2-F1
#
_cell.length_a   1.000
_cell.length_b   1.000
_cell.length_c   1.000
_cell.angle_alpha   90.00
_cell.angle_beta   90.00
_cell.angle_gamma   90.00
#
_symmetry.space_group_name_H-M   'P 1'
#
loop_
_entity.id
_entity.type
_entity.pdbx_description
1 polymer ?
#
loop_
_entity_poly.entity_id
_entity_poly.type
_entity_poly.pdbx_seq_one_letter_code
_entity_poly.pdbx_strand_id
1 'polypeptide(L)'
;MASRFGQWCSPAGHGWFGRWVLRGRPALLRVLGSVLLVSSARSQVLLRPAQAGEAVNLMPSDLALLEADDLRRDLPCTVVPRKPELGFDLRFHTGFDTNVPLRELAGAGDVLTVIFRAYPEADKSKTAYFVQHFRVPDISEDAKGEALLQGSIDVGQGTYHIDWLMRDRAERACSFRWDTEAALSPKEKPMPLFIKVNEIAESTPEPFVNDTIPRPQLARDQKLNIKLLVNFAPQVQGSSSLDRSDTEALVSILKTIERDPHISRISLVAFNIDQTRVVYRQDAADQIDFPALGKALHNIQLGTVNLAQLSARHSETDFLETLIETEMGTTSHPDAVIFAGPKAMLNADVPQEDLRRIGDIECPVFYLNYNLNPQAVPWKDSISHAIRVFKGTEYTISRPRDLWFSTTEMLSRIVRSKRDHPLATAVSGNPAVQR
;
A
#
# COMPACT_ATOMS: atom_id res chain seq x y z
N MET A 1 -46.31 11.55 44.86
CA MET A 1 -46.20 12.88 45.51
C MET A 1 -45.87 13.91 44.44
N ALA A 2 -46.74 14.92 44.30
CA ALA A 2 -46.64 16.22 43.60
C ALA A 2 -45.81 16.33 42.29
N SER A 3 -46.38 16.54 41.09
CA SER A 3 -46.96 17.79 40.53
C SER A 3 -45.95 18.96 40.47
N ARG A 4 -45.79 19.82 39.45
CA ARG A 4 -46.66 20.32 38.36
C ARG A 4 -45.84 21.37 37.54
N PHE A 5 -46.04 21.45 36.23
CA PHE A 5 -46.28 22.63 35.36
C PHE A 5 -45.33 23.86 35.22
N GLY A 6 -45.30 24.38 33.97
CA GLY A 6 -45.20 25.81 33.59
C GLY A 6 -43.94 26.17 32.76
N GLN A 7 -43.92 26.24 31.42
CA GLN A 7 -44.51 27.22 30.48
C GLN A 7 -44.21 28.71 30.78
N TRP A 8 -43.44 29.38 29.89
CA TRP A 8 -43.63 30.76 29.34
C TRP A 8 -42.34 31.25 28.62
N CYS A 9 -42.38 31.50 27.30
CA CYS A 9 -42.62 32.78 26.59
C CYS A 9 -41.35 33.66 26.37
N SER A 10 -41.03 33.94 25.10
CA SER A 10 -40.15 35.04 24.62
C SER A 10 -40.78 36.41 24.88
N PRO A 11 -40.04 37.56 24.78
CA PRO A 11 -39.85 38.24 23.48
C PRO A 11 -38.56 39.10 23.33
N ALA A 12 -38.49 39.77 22.18
CA ALA A 12 -37.41 40.57 21.57
C ALA A 12 -37.02 41.90 22.27
N GLY A 13 -35.87 42.47 21.86
CA GLY A 13 -35.51 43.87 22.08
C GLY A 13 -34.17 44.32 21.46
N HIS A 14 -34.24 45.37 20.62
CA HIS A 14 -33.23 46.22 19.95
C HIS A 14 -31.94 46.54 20.75
N GLY A 15 -30.80 47.00 20.21
CA GLY A 15 -30.37 47.48 18.88
C GLY A 15 -29.10 48.37 19.03
N TRP A 16 -28.33 48.49 17.94
CA TRP A 16 -27.50 49.65 17.52
C TRP A 16 -26.04 49.91 18.03
N PHE A 17 -25.15 49.92 17.02
CA PHE A 17 -23.96 50.76 16.74
C PHE A 17 -22.55 50.41 17.26
N GLY A 18 -21.62 50.29 16.29
CA GLY A 18 -20.17 50.27 16.51
C GLY A 18 -19.36 49.85 15.28
N ARG A 19 -19.53 50.54 14.15
CA ARG A 19 -18.80 50.31 12.89
C ARG A 19 -17.46 51.05 12.94
N TRP A 20 -16.33 50.33 12.90
CA TRP A 20 -15.02 50.90 12.55
C TRP A 20 -14.54 50.29 11.24
N VAL A 21 -14.46 51.14 10.22
CA VAL A 21 -13.90 50.87 8.90
C VAL A 21 -12.43 51.25 8.96
N LEU A 22 -11.52 50.32 8.63
CA LEU A 22 -10.16 50.67 8.21
C LEU A 22 -9.97 50.21 6.76
N ARG A 23 -9.97 51.22 5.89
CA ARG A 23 -9.44 51.16 4.52
C ARG A 23 -7.92 51.03 4.60
N GLY A 24 -7.39 49.91 4.11
CA GLY A 24 -5.98 49.73 3.77
C GLY A 24 -5.86 49.16 2.36
N ARG A 25 -5.06 49.81 1.51
CA ARG A 25 -4.82 49.47 0.10
C ARG A 25 -4.18 48.08 -0.04
N PRO A 26 -4.44 47.33 -1.12
CA PRO A 26 -3.75 46.06 -1.36
C PRO A 26 -2.33 46.35 -1.84
N ALA A 27 -1.34 46.13 -0.99
CA ALA A 27 0.04 45.98 -1.43
C ALA A 27 0.19 44.55 -1.98
N LEU A 28 0.51 44.46 -3.27
CA LEU A 28 0.95 43.24 -3.95
C LEU A 28 2.19 42.67 -3.24
N LEU A 29 1.99 41.72 -2.33
CA LEU A 29 3.04 40.75 -2.00
C LEU A 29 2.81 39.50 -2.84
N ARG A 30 3.55 39.40 -3.95
CA ARG A 30 3.82 38.14 -4.61
C ARG A 30 4.68 37.29 -3.67
N VAL A 31 4.05 36.56 -2.76
CA VAL A 31 4.71 35.41 -2.12
C VAL A 31 4.66 34.30 -3.16
N LEU A 32 5.75 34.13 -3.91
CA LEU A 32 6.03 32.84 -4.56
C LEU A 32 6.22 31.84 -3.43
N GLY A 33 5.12 31.22 -3.00
CA GLY A 33 5.15 30.02 -2.18
C GLY A 33 5.65 28.88 -3.04
N SER A 34 6.96 28.77 -3.19
CA SER A 34 7.62 27.56 -3.66
C SER A 34 7.37 26.49 -2.62
N VAL A 35 6.25 25.76 -2.75
CA VAL A 35 6.05 24.49 -2.06
C VAL A 35 7.06 23.53 -2.67
N LEU A 36 8.26 23.51 -2.11
CA LEU A 36 9.19 22.41 -2.29
C LEU A 36 8.55 21.21 -1.61
N LEU A 37 7.85 20.40 -2.42
CA LEU A 37 7.58 19.01 -2.09
C LEU A 37 8.95 18.35 -1.88
N VAL A 38 9.42 18.34 -0.63
CA VAL A 38 10.55 17.51 -0.23
C VAL A 38 10.04 16.09 -0.34
N SER A 39 10.38 15.43 -1.44
CA SER A 39 10.32 13.99 -1.56
C SER A 39 11.22 13.44 -0.45
N SER A 40 10.62 13.07 0.69
CA SER A 40 11.28 12.30 1.73
C SER A 40 11.55 10.90 1.19
N ALA A 41 12.54 10.79 0.29
CA ALA A 41 13.18 9.53 0.01
C ALA A 41 13.81 9.10 1.34
N ARG A 42 13.17 8.15 2.03
CA ARG A 42 13.78 7.51 3.20
C ARG A 42 15.03 6.81 2.70
N SER A 43 16.19 7.43 2.90
CA SER A 43 17.49 6.87 2.50
C SER A 43 18.04 5.96 3.59
N GLN A 44 17.22 5.04 4.10
CA GLN A 44 17.78 3.95 4.87
C GLN A 44 18.33 2.94 3.86
N VAL A 45 19.63 2.66 3.95
CA VAL A 45 20.34 1.81 2.98
C VAL A 45 21.04 0.68 3.72
N LEU A 46 20.92 -0.54 3.23
CA LEU A 46 21.72 -1.67 3.69
C LEU A 46 23.19 -1.46 3.31
N LEU A 47 24.07 -1.36 4.31
CA LEU A 47 25.51 -1.31 4.09
C LEU A 47 26.00 -2.68 3.63
N ARG A 48 26.54 -2.71 2.41
CA ARG A 48 27.18 -3.90 1.85
C ARG A 48 28.69 -3.80 2.06
N PRO A 49 29.37 -4.93 2.38
CA PRO A 49 30.82 -4.94 2.40
C PRO A 49 31.38 -4.65 1.00
N ALA A 50 32.60 -4.12 0.94
CA ALA A 50 33.22 -3.76 -0.33
C ALA A 50 33.50 -4.99 -1.21
N GLN A 51 33.83 -6.12 -0.59
CA GLN A 51 33.93 -7.42 -1.24
C GLN A 51 33.13 -8.50 -0.50
N ALA A 52 32.73 -9.54 -1.22
CA ALA A 52 32.04 -10.68 -0.62
C ALA A 52 32.93 -11.37 0.42
N GLY A 53 32.48 -11.43 1.67
CA GLY A 53 33.23 -12.02 2.79
C GLY A 53 34.03 -11.03 3.63
N GLU A 54 34.09 -9.75 3.25
CA GLU A 54 34.63 -8.69 4.10
C GLU A 54 33.60 -8.18 5.12
N ALA A 55 34.09 -7.58 6.21
CA ALA A 55 33.23 -6.87 7.16
C ALA A 55 32.78 -5.52 6.59
N VAL A 56 31.62 -5.05 7.05
CA VAL A 56 31.17 -3.69 6.75
C VAL A 56 32.11 -2.69 7.43
N ASN A 57 32.61 -1.72 6.67
CA ASN A 57 33.48 -0.67 7.20
C ASN A 57 32.63 0.46 7.80
N LEU A 58 32.57 0.53 9.13
CA LEU A 58 31.95 1.62 9.88
C LEU A 58 33.01 2.61 10.37
N MET A 59 32.59 3.82 10.74
CA MET A 59 33.50 4.71 11.46
C MET A 59 33.91 4.04 12.78
N PRO A 60 35.19 4.11 13.19
CA PRO A 60 35.65 3.47 14.42
C PRO A 60 34.90 3.93 15.68
N SER A 61 34.49 5.21 15.72
CA SER A 61 33.65 5.75 16.80
C SER A 61 32.29 5.06 16.86
N ASP A 62 31.62 4.89 15.71
CA ASP A 62 30.33 4.24 15.62
C ASP A 62 30.41 2.78 16.06
N LEU A 63 31.45 2.05 15.61
CA LEU A 63 31.69 0.67 16.03
C LEU A 63 31.91 0.56 17.55
N ALA A 64 32.75 1.42 18.12
CA ALA A 64 33.01 1.42 19.56
C ALA A 64 31.74 1.68 20.38
N LEU A 65 30.85 2.56 19.91
CA LEU A 65 29.56 2.82 20.55
C LEU A 65 28.59 1.64 20.44
N LEU A 66 28.60 0.92 19.32
CA LEU A 66 27.80 -0.30 19.14
C LEU A 66 28.34 -1.49 19.95
N GLU A 67 29.63 -1.51 20.27
CA GLU A 67 30.26 -2.57 21.08
C GLU A 67 30.23 -2.28 22.58
N ALA A 68 30.07 -1.02 22.99
CA ALA A 68 29.98 -0.63 24.38
C ALA A 68 28.70 -1.21 25.03
N ASP A 69 28.77 -1.61 26.30
CA ASP A 69 27.58 -2.04 27.05
C ASP A 69 26.69 -0.87 27.49
N ASP A 70 27.30 0.28 27.73
CA ASP A 70 26.62 1.48 28.19
C ASP A 70 25.96 2.26 27.04
N LEU A 71 24.73 2.72 27.27
CA LEU A 71 24.01 3.56 26.32
C LEU A 71 24.45 5.03 26.39
N ARG A 72 24.75 5.60 25.23
CA ARG A 72 25.00 7.04 25.01
C ARG A 72 23.72 7.86 24.99
N ARG A 73 23.79 9.05 25.58
CA ARG A 73 22.65 9.97 25.82
C ARG A 73 23.05 11.45 25.77
N ASP A 74 24.14 11.75 25.09
CA ASP A 74 24.68 13.10 24.90
C ASP A 74 23.82 13.94 23.94
N LEU A 75 23.07 13.30 23.06
CA LEU A 75 21.94 13.89 22.35
C LEU A 75 20.63 13.38 22.97
N PRO A 76 19.80 14.24 23.59
CA PRO A 76 18.52 13.81 24.14
C PRO A 76 17.60 13.24 23.07
N CYS A 77 17.24 11.96 23.19
CA CYS A 77 16.28 11.30 22.32
C CYS A 77 15.50 10.21 23.05
N THR A 78 14.29 9.90 22.58
CA THR A 78 13.49 8.76 23.04
C THR A 78 13.25 7.82 21.89
N VAL A 79 13.74 6.58 21.99
CA VAL A 79 13.59 5.54 20.97
C VAL A 79 12.48 4.58 21.39
N VAL A 80 11.53 4.34 20.49
CA VAL A 80 10.43 3.39 20.64
C VAL A 80 10.58 2.31 19.57
N PRO A 81 10.95 1.07 19.94
CA PRO A 81 10.98 -0.04 19.00
C PRO A 81 9.59 -0.35 18.44
N ARG A 82 9.49 -0.53 17.12
CA ARG A 82 8.30 -1.09 16.48
C ARG A 82 8.40 -2.61 16.50
N LYS A 83 7.34 -3.29 16.93
CA LYS A 83 7.29 -4.75 16.90
C LYS A 83 7.18 -5.24 15.45
N PRO A 84 7.72 -6.43 15.12
CA PRO A 84 7.56 -7.04 13.82
C PRO A 84 6.09 -7.25 13.49
N GLU A 85 5.63 -6.62 12.42
CA GLU A 85 4.27 -6.75 11.90
C GLU A 85 4.32 -7.30 10.48
N LEU A 86 3.46 -8.28 10.18
CA LEU A 86 3.37 -8.83 8.83
C LEU A 86 2.70 -7.78 7.92
N GLY A 87 3.35 -7.46 6.79
CA GLY A 87 2.82 -6.61 5.73
C GLY A 87 2.10 -7.40 4.64
N PHE A 88 1.36 -6.70 3.76
CA PHE A 88 0.68 -7.31 2.60
C PHE A 88 1.66 -7.85 1.54
N ASP A 89 2.91 -7.44 1.61
CA ASP A 89 4.03 -8.01 0.87
C ASP A 89 4.52 -9.34 1.47
N LEU A 90 3.85 -9.87 2.50
CA LEU A 90 4.18 -11.11 3.20
C LEU A 90 5.60 -11.13 3.78
N ARG A 91 6.06 -9.97 4.25
CA ARG A 91 7.31 -9.79 5.00
C ARG A 91 7.00 -9.21 6.38
N PHE A 92 7.83 -9.51 7.39
CA PHE A 92 7.70 -8.81 8.67
C PHE A 92 8.46 -7.50 8.60
N HIS A 93 7.77 -6.41 8.95
CA HIS A 93 8.31 -5.06 9.03
C HIS A 93 8.56 -4.74 10.50
N THR A 94 9.79 -4.37 10.84
CA THR A 94 10.17 -3.89 12.18
C THR A 94 10.97 -2.61 12.06
N GLY A 95 11.29 -1.95 13.17
CA GLY A 95 12.06 -0.72 13.13
C GLY A 95 11.96 0.09 14.41
N PHE A 96 12.01 1.41 14.25
CA PHE A 96 11.98 2.34 15.37
C PHE A 96 11.24 3.62 15.00
N ASP A 97 10.71 4.26 16.03
CA ASP A 97 10.30 5.65 16.07
C ASP A 97 11.18 6.37 17.11
N THR A 98 11.86 7.45 16.71
CA THR A 98 12.70 8.24 17.61
C THR A 98 12.19 9.66 17.67
N ASN A 99 11.94 10.15 18.89
CA ASN A 99 11.61 11.55 19.15
C ASN A 99 12.85 12.31 19.63
N VAL A 100 13.12 13.45 18.99
CA VAL A 100 14.20 14.38 19.36
C VAL A 100 13.60 15.75 19.64
N PRO A 101 13.83 16.38 20.81
CA PRO A 101 13.32 17.72 21.07
C PRO A 101 13.87 18.73 20.04
N LEU A 102 13.00 19.56 19.44
CA LEU A 102 13.42 20.48 18.37
C LEU A 102 14.50 21.49 18.81
N ARG A 103 14.51 21.86 20.10
CA ARG A 103 15.56 22.73 20.67
C ARG A 103 16.97 22.14 20.58
N GLU A 104 17.11 20.81 20.57
CA GLU A 104 18.41 20.14 20.43
C GLU A 104 18.93 20.19 18.99
N LEU A 105 18.04 20.53 18.05
CA LEU A 105 18.25 20.60 16.61
C LEU A 105 18.22 22.04 16.07
N ALA A 106 18.15 23.04 16.96
CA ALA A 106 18.10 24.44 16.58
C ALA A 106 19.38 24.89 15.85
N GLY A 107 19.24 25.83 14.91
CA GLY A 107 20.32 26.37 14.11
C GLY A 107 20.05 26.38 12.60
N ALA A 108 21.10 26.61 11.82
CA ALA A 108 21.07 26.76 10.35
C ALA A 108 21.14 25.42 9.59
N GLY A 109 20.54 24.37 10.17
CA GLY A 109 20.50 23.02 9.62
C GLY A 109 21.64 22.10 10.03
N ASP A 110 21.36 20.80 9.98
CA ASP A 110 22.24 19.72 10.45
C ASP A 110 21.98 18.41 9.68
N VAL A 111 22.77 17.37 9.95
CA VAL A 111 22.53 16.01 9.47
C VAL A 111 22.63 15.04 10.65
N LEU A 112 21.51 14.38 10.95
CA LEU A 112 21.49 13.26 11.87
C LEU A 112 21.82 11.98 11.09
N THR A 113 22.82 11.25 11.56
CA THR A 113 23.21 9.95 11.01
C THR A 113 22.76 8.87 11.96
N VAL A 114 21.90 7.97 11.48
CA VAL A 114 21.46 6.78 12.21
C VAL A 114 22.20 5.57 11.66
N ILE A 115 22.74 4.75 12.56
CA ILE A 115 23.30 3.43 12.27
C ILE A 115 22.49 2.39 13.03
N PHE A 116 22.09 1.36 12.31
CA PHE A 116 21.23 0.29 12.79
C PHE A 116 21.95 -1.03 12.52
N ARG A 117 22.26 -1.80 13.56
CA ARG A 117 22.84 -3.14 13.45
C ARG A 117 21.80 -4.16 13.90
N ALA A 118 21.46 -5.11 13.05
CA ALA A 118 20.57 -6.20 13.39
C ALA A 118 21.20 -7.55 13.08
N TYR A 119 20.98 -8.52 13.95
CA TYR A 119 21.45 -9.88 13.72
C TYR A 119 20.52 -10.91 14.36
N PRO A 120 20.33 -12.08 13.74
CA PRO A 120 19.61 -13.19 14.37
C PRO A 120 20.36 -13.67 15.62
N GLU A 121 19.64 -13.92 16.71
CA GLU A 121 20.25 -14.45 17.94
C GLU A 121 20.96 -15.79 17.71
N ALA A 122 20.38 -16.62 16.83
CA ALA A 122 20.90 -17.95 16.50
C ALA A 122 22.16 -17.91 15.63
N ASP A 123 22.44 -16.80 14.92
CA ASP A 123 23.54 -16.71 13.96
C ASP A 123 24.00 -15.26 13.75
N LYS A 124 24.94 -14.82 14.59
CA LYS A 124 25.56 -13.48 14.48
C LYS A 124 26.32 -13.26 13.17
N SER A 125 26.68 -14.30 12.41
CA SER A 125 27.36 -14.13 11.12
C SER A 125 26.48 -13.45 10.08
N LYS A 126 25.15 -13.46 10.28
CA LYS A 126 24.15 -12.77 9.44
C LYS A 126 23.86 -11.35 9.92
N THR A 127 24.84 -10.69 10.53
CA THR A 127 24.68 -9.29 10.94
C THR A 127 24.50 -8.39 9.72
N ALA A 128 23.44 -7.60 9.73
CA ALA A 128 23.15 -6.57 8.76
C ALA A 128 23.31 -5.19 9.41
N TYR A 129 23.91 -4.26 8.66
CA TYR A 129 24.08 -2.88 9.06
C TYR A 129 23.31 -1.98 8.12
N PHE A 130 22.60 -0.99 8.64
CA PHE A 130 21.90 0.02 7.86
C PHE A 130 22.34 1.40 8.30
N VAL A 131 22.39 2.32 7.34
CA VAL A 131 22.62 3.74 7.58
C VAL A 131 21.44 4.53 7.08
N GLN A 132 21.04 5.55 7.83
CA GLN A 132 20.01 6.50 7.42
C GLN A 132 20.42 7.91 7.79
N HIS A 133 20.27 8.85 6.84
CA HIS A 133 20.57 10.25 7.08
C HIS A 133 19.29 11.09 7.08
N PHE A 134 19.11 11.91 8.11
CA PHE A 134 18.04 12.91 8.18
C PHE A 134 18.65 14.30 8.06
N ARG A 135 18.17 15.06 7.07
CA ARG A 135 18.54 16.48 6.93
C ARG A 135 17.64 17.29 7.84
N VAL A 136 18.25 18.00 8.77
CA VAL A 136 17.55 18.91 9.67
C VAL A 136 17.44 20.26 8.96
N PRO A 137 16.22 20.81 8.80
CA PRO A 137 16.03 22.15 8.24
C PRO A 137 16.49 23.23 9.22
N ASP A 138 16.44 24.49 8.80
CA ASP A 138 16.64 25.60 9.73
C ASP A 138 15.54 25.57 10.81
N ILE A 139 15.95 25.49 12.08
CA ILE A 139 15.05 25.42 13.23
C ILE A 139 15.38 26.59 14.15
N SER A 140 14.36 27.36 14.52
CA SER A 140 14.50 28.49 15.43
C SER A 140 14.90 28.03 16.84
N GLU A 141 15.69 28.84 17.54
CA GLU A 141 16.13 28.59 18.92
C GLU A 141 14.96 28.48 19.92
N ASP A 142 13.82 29.10 19.62
CA ASP A 142 12.59 29.05 20.43
C ASP A 142 11.62 27.94 20.00
N ALA A 143 12.02 27.07 19.06
CA ALA A 143 11.17 25.98 18.57
C ALA A 143 10.79 25.01 19.70
N LYS A 144 9.51 24.62 19.69
CA LYS A 144 8.92 23.71 20.67
C LYS A 144 8.37 22.48 19.97
N GLY A 145 8.37 21.36 20.68
CA GLY A 145 7.90 20.08 20.17
C GLY A 145 9.04 19.11 19.89
N GLU A 146 8.71 18.03 19.20
CA GLU A 146 9.61 16.92 18.92
C GLU A 146 9.65 16.66 17.41
N ALA A 147 10.83 16.37 16.90
CA ALA A 147 11.01 15.76 15.58
C ALA A 147 10.81 14.25 15.71
N LEU A 148 9.87 13.70 14.95
CA LEU A 148 9.67 12.26 14.80
C LEU A 148 10.50 11.73 13.64
N LEU A 149 11.47 10.87 13.94
CA LEU A 149 12.34 10.20 12.99
C LEU A 149 12.00 8.71 12.96
N GLN A 150 11.97 8.11 11.77
CA GLN A 150 11.53 6.72 11.61
C GLN A 150 12.43 5.96 10.63
N GLY A 151 12.75 4.72 10.98
CA GLY A 151 13.41 3.75 10.11
C GLY A 151 12.70 2.40 10.16
N SER A 152 12.94 1.55 9.18
CA SER A 152 12.37 0.20 9.11
C SER A 152 13.32 -0.78 8.43
N ILE A 153 13.22 -2.05 8.81
CA ILE A 153 13.85 -3.17 8.12
C ILE A 153 12.83 -4.30 7.95
N ASP A 154 13.07 -5.13 6.94
CA ASP A 154 12.31 -6.35 6.72
C ASP A 154 13.05 -7.51 7.36
N VAL A 155 12.33 -8.36 8.09
CA VAL A 155 12.90 -9.56 8.73
C VAL A 155 12.10 -10.81 8.40
N GLY A 156 12.80 -11.93 8.32
CA GLY A 156 12.19 -13.26 8.28
C GLY A 156 11.65 -13.70 9.63
N GLN A 157 11.01 -14.87 9.68
CA GLN A 157 10.74 -15.50 10.98
C GLN A 157 12.06 -15.74 11.73
N GLY A 158 12.08 -15.42 13.02
CA GLY A 158 13.27 -15.52 13.87
C GLY A 158 13.25 -14.54 15.05
N THR A 159 14.25 -14.67 15.92
CA THR A 159 14.54 -13.73 17.01
C THR A 159 15.80 -12.95 16.69
N TYR A 160 15.76 -11.64 16.88
CA TYR A 160 16.79 -10.71 16.46
C TYR A 160 17.18 -9.78 17.61
N HIS A 161 18.47 -9.50 17.71
CA HIS A 161 18.99 -8.41 18.51
C HIS A 161 19.22 -7.19 17.61
N ILE A 162 18.85 -6.01 18.09
CA ILE A 162 19.01 -4.76 17.37
C ILE A 162 19.77 -3.75 18.24
N ASP A 163 20.88 -3.24 17.70
CA ASP A 163 21.59 -2.08 18.21
C ASP A 163 21.34 -0.88 17.33
N TRP A 164 21.04 0.25 17.95
CA TRP A 164 20.69 1.50 17.29
C TRP A 164 21.53 2.64 17.83
N LEU A 165 22.04 3.47 16.94
CA LEU A 165 22.83 4.65 17.24
C LEU A 165 22.37 5.80 16.34
N MET A 166 22.22 6.99 16.90
CA MET A 166 22.05 8.24 16.18
C MET A 166 23.07 9.25 16.66
N ARG A 167 23.66 10.00 15.73
CA ARG A 167 24.55 11.11 16.04
C ARG A 167 24.32 12.33 15.16
N ASP A 168 24.65 13.49 15.70
CA ASP A 168 24.70 14.75 14.96
C ASP A 168 26.11 15.06 14.45
N ARG A 169 26.29 16.18 13.75
CA ARG A 169 27.62 16.61 13.27
C ARG A 169 28.57 17.06 14.37
N ALA A 170 28.06 17.37 15.56
CA ALA A 170 28.86 17.69 16.74
C ALA A 170 29.30 16.41 17.47
N GLU A 171 29.02 15.23 16.91
CA GLU A 171 29.32 13.90 17.47
C GLU A 171 28.64 13.67 18.84
N ARG A 172 27.54 14.37 19.12
CA ARG A 172 26.63 14.00 20.21
C ARG A 172 25.82 12.78 19.76
N ALA A 173 25.78 11.76 20.61
CA ALA A 173 25.16 10.48 20.32
C ALA A 173 23.95 10.17 21.21
N CYS A 174 23.02 9.41 20.66
CA CYS A 174 21.95 8.72 21.37
C CYS A 174 21.96 7.27 20.91
N SER A 175 22.01 6.31 21.84
CA SER A 175 22.01 4.88 21.48
C SER A 175 20.95 4.11 22.25
N PHE A 176 20.44 3.04 21.63
CA PHE A 176 19.44 2.16 22.21
C PHE A 176 19.63 0.73 21.70
N ARG A 177 19.18 -0.27 22.47
CA ARG A 177 19.23 -1.69 22.06
C ARG A 177 17.98 -2.42 22.51
N TRP A 178 17.55 -3.41 21.73
CA TRP A 178 16.39 -4.24 22.07
C TRP A 178 16.43 -5.57 21.34
N ASP A 179 15.66 -6.53 21.86
CA ASP A 179 15.38 -7.81 21.21
C ASP A 179 13.99 -7.81 20.60
N THR A 180 13.82 -8.57 19.52
CA THR A 180 12.53 -8.66 18.84
C THR A 180 12.31 -10.02 18.18
N GLU A 181 11.06 -10.49 18.19
CA GLU A 181 10.67 -11.78 17.61
C GLU A 181 9.66 -11.57 16.48
N ALA A 182 9.98 -12.13 15.31
CA ALA A 182 9.09 -12.23 14.18
C ALA A 182 8.59 -13.68 14.06
N ALA A 183 7.31 -13.89 14.33
CA ALA A 183 6.71 -15.22 14.29
C ALA A 183 5.28 -15.17 13.75
N LEU A 184 4.93 -16.15 12.91
CA LEU A 184 3.55 -16.37 12.51
C LEU A 184 2.78 -17.05 13.64
N SER A 185 1.49 -16.76 13.76
CA SER A 185 0.64 -17.53 14.66
C SER A 185 0.55 -18.99 14.19
N PRO A 186 0.24 -19.97 15.08
CA PRO A 186 0.17 -21.38 14.71
C PRO A 186 -0.78 -21.68 13.54
N LYS A 187 -1.84 -20.88 13.37
CA LYS A 187 -2.83 -21.03 12.29
C LYS A 187 -2.31 -20.55 10.93
N GLU A 188 -1.28 -19.73 10.92
CA GLU A 188 -0.73 -19.07 9.73
C GLU A 188 0.57 -19.72 9.25
N LYS A 189 1.12 -20.69 10.00
CA LYS A 189 2.36 -21.41 9.65
C LYS A 189 2.45 -21.95 8.21
N PRO A 190 1.36 -22.40 7.56
CA PRO A 190 1.42 -22.85 6.16
C PRO A 190 1.65 -21.73 5.14
N MET A 191 1.47 -20.46 5.53
CA MET A 191 1.65 -19.31 4.65
C MET A 191 3.14 -19.10 4.34
N PRO A 192 3.53 -19.11 3.06
CA PRO A 192 4.89 -18.75 2.68
C PRO A 192 5.09 -17.26 2.89
N LEU A 193 6.28 -16.90 3.38
CA LEU A 193 6.71 -15.52 3.50
C LEU A 193 7.64 -15.18 2.34
N PHE A 194 7.62 -13.92 1.91
CA PHE A 194 8.48 -13.39 0.85
C PHE A 194 9.81 -12.86 1.40
N ILE A 195 10.30 -13.55 2.43
CA ILE A 195 11.57 -13.33 3.11
C ILE A 195 11.93 -14.64 3.82
N LYS A 196 13.18 -15.09 3.72
CA LYS A 196 13.62 -16.37 4.30
C LYS A 196 13.74 -16.24 5.81
N VAL A 197 13.66 -17.37 6.51
CA VAL A 197 13.91 -17.46 7.95
C VAL A 197 15.29 -16.87 8.28
N ASN A 198 15.36 -16.04 9.33
CA ASN A 198 16.56 -15.31 9.76
C ASN A 198 17.20 -14.40 8.68
N GLU A 199 16.47 -14.04 7.62
CA GLU A 199 16.91 -13.05 6.64
C GLU A 199 16.59 -11.65 7.15
N ILE A 200 17.51 -10.72 6.95
CA ILE A 200 17.35 -9.30 7.26
C ILE A 200 17.55 -8.55 5.94
N ALA A 201 16.59 -7.72 5.56
CA ALA A 201 16.59 -7.01 4.29
C ALA A 201 16.21 -5.53 4.47
N GLU A 202 16.61 -4.72 3.49
CA GLU A 202 16.18 -3.33 3.39
C GLU A 202 14.69 -3.28 3.05
N SER A 203 13.93 -2.49 3.82
CA SER A 203 12.54 -2.18 3.49
C SER A 203 12.51 -1.31 2.25
N THR A 204 12.01 -1.83 1.13
CA THR A 204 11.92 -1.07 -0.12
C THR A 204 10.76 -0.08 -0.04
N PRO A 205 11.00 1.24 -0.16
CA PRO A 205 9.94 2.24 -0.04
C PRO A 205 9.08 2.37 -1.30
N GLU A 206 9.51 1.85 -2.46
CA GLU A 206 8.81 2.06 -3.73
C GLU A 206 7.95 0.83 -4.09
N PRO A 207 6.61 0.92 -4.02
CA PRO A 207 5.75 -0.19 -4.38
C PRO A 207 5.81 -0.54 -5.88
N PHE A 208 6.10 0.45 -6.72
CA PHE A 208 6.01 0.37 -8.19
C PHE A 208 7.29 -0.12 -8.88
N VAL A 209 7.95 -1.11 -8.29
CA VAL A 209 9.14 -1.75 -8.88
C VAL A 209 8.79 -3.17 -9.31
N ASN A 210 9.23 -3.56 -10.51
CA ASN A 210 9.04 -4.92 -11.01
C ASN A 210 9.91 -5.89 -10.22
N ASP A 211 9.33 -7.00 -9.78
CA ASP A 211 10.06 -8.03 -9.06
C ASP A 211 10.80 -8.92 -10.06
N THR A 212 12.12 -9.09 -9.89
CA THR A 212 12.91 -10.02 -10.70
C THR A 212 12.92 -11.40 -10.06
N ILE A 213 11.78 -12.09 -10.06
CA ILE A 213 11.66 -13.45 -9.51
C ILE A 213 11.61 -14.47 -10.66
N PRO A 214 12.53 -15.45 -10.71
CA PRO A 214 12.47 -16.54 -11.69
C PRO A 214 11.19 -17.35 -11.51
N ARG A 215 10.34 -17.42 -12.55
CA ARG A 215 9.11 -18.22 -12.52
C ARG A 215 9.38 -19.65 -12.97
N PRO A 216 8.89 -20.66 -12.23
CA PRO A 216 8.95 -22.06 -12.68
C PRO A 216 8.26 -22.24 -14.02
N GLN A 217 8.81 -23.07 -14.89
CA GLN A 217 8.20 -23.37 -16.17
C GLN A 217 7.14 -24.48 -16.01
N LEU A 218 5.87 -24.08 -15.92
CA LEU A 218 4.74 -25.01 -15.87
C LEU A 218 4.32 -25.49 -17.25
N ALA A 219 3.65 -26.66 -17.28
CA ALA A 219 3.00 -27.19 -18.48
C ALA A 219 1.85 -26.27 -18.95
N ARG A 220 1.54 -26.30 -20.25
CA ARG A 220 0.61 -25.33 -20.89
C ARG A 220 -0.81 -25.39 -20.30
N ASP A 221 -1.25 -26.57 -19.88
CA ASP A 221 -2.55 -26.83 -19.24
C ASP A 221 -2.68 -26.22 -17.84
N GLN A 222 -1.55 -25.87 -17.20
CA GLN A 222 -1.48 -25.26 -15.87
C GLN A 222 -1.27 -23.76 -15.91
N LYS A 223 -1.00 -23.19 -17.10
CA LYS A 223 -0.80 -21.76 -17.30
C LYS A 223 -2.13 -21.04 -17.40
N LEU A 224 -2.27 -19.94 -16.66
CA LEU A 224 -3.47 -19.11 -16.58
C LEU A 224 -3.25 -17.78 -17.30
N ASN A 225 -4.28 -17.33 -17.99
CA ASN A 225 -4.46 -15.99 -18.54
C ASN A 225 -5.58 -15.30 -17.78
N ILE A 226 -5.27 -14.28 -16.99
CA ILE A 226 -6.27 -13.62 -16.14
C ILE A 226 -6.48 -12.16 -16.56
N LYS A 227 -7.68 -11.65 -16.27
CA LYS A 227 -8.00 -10.23 -16.41
C LYS A 227 -8.23 -9.61 -15.04
N LEU A 228 -7.46 -8.57 -14.72
CA LEU A 228 -7.52 -7.83 -13.46
C LEU A 228 -8.16 -6.47 -13.70
N LEU A 229 -9.24 -6.16 -12.99
CA LEU A 229 -9.85 -4.84 -12.93
C LEU A 229 -9.62 -4.28 -11.53
N VAL A 230 -8.80 -3.24 -11.41
CA VAL A 230 -8.31 -2.76 -10.12
C VAL A 230 -8.77 -1.34 -9.86
N ASN A 231 -9.59 -1.15 -8.83
CA ASN A 231 -10.01 0.16 -8.36
C ASN A 231 -8.91 0.76 -7.46
N PHE A 232 -8.18 1.75 -7.96
CA PHE A 232 -7.25 2.56 -7.17
C PHE A 232 -7.98 3.78 -6.63
N ALA A 233 -8.77 3.57 -5.58
CA ALA A 233 -9.51 4.61 -4.85
C ALA A 233 -9.07 4.62 -3.36
N PRO A 234 -9.32 5.72 -2.63
CA PRO A 234 -9.04 5.77 -1.19
C PRO A 234 -9.97 4.81 -0.41
N GLN A 235 -9.51 4.28 0.73
CA GLN A 235 -10.37 3.51 1.65
C GLN A 235 -11.50 4.36 2.23
N VAL A 236 -11.25 5.65 2.44
CA VAL A 236 -12.23 6.61 2.95
C VAL A 236 -12.79 7.43 1.81
N GLN A 237 -14.10 7.33 1.61
CA GLN A 237 -14.81 8.09 0.58
C GLN A 237 -14.62 9.60 0.77
N GLY A 238 -14.31 10.29 -0.32
CA GLY A 238 -14.10 11.75 -0.31
C GLY A 238 -12.70 12.19 0.11
N SER A 239 -11.75 11.28 0.31
CA SER A 239 -10.35 11.66 0.50
C SER A 239 -9.80 12.43 -0.71
N SER A 240 -9.00 13.46 -0.46
CA SER A 240 -8.35 14.25 -1.50
C SER A 240 -7.01 13.66 -1.98
N SER A 241 -6.62 12.51 -1.45
CA SER A 241 -5.40 11.80 -1.86
C SER A 241 -5.54 10.30 -1.67
N LEU A 242 -4.76 9.54 -2.45
CA LEU A 242 -4.57 8.11 -2.22
C LEU A 242 -3.54 7.98 -1.11
N ASP A 243 -3.94 7.36 0.00
CA ASP A 243 -3.00 7.07 1.06
C ASP A 243 -1.94 6.08 0.57
N ARG A 244 -0.70 6.32 1.01
CA ARG A 244 0.45 5.52 0.60
C ARG A 244 0.28 4.06 1.00
N SER A 245 -0.18 3.81 2.22
CA SER A 245 -0.46 2.47 2.75
C SER A 245 -1.51 1.73 1.91
N ASP A 246 -2.56 2.43 1.47
CA ASP A 246 -3.63 1.84 0.65
C ASP A 246 -3.07 1.42 -0.72
N THR A 247 -2.26 2.30 -1.31
CA THR A 247 -1.61 2.05 -2.60
C THR A 247 -0.62 0.89 -2.51
N GLU A 248 0.21 0.86 -1.46
CA GLU A 248 1.18 -0.21 -1.19
C GLU A 248 0.48 -1.57 -0.99
N ALA A 249 -0.65 -1.60 -0.28
CA ALA A 249 -1.44 -2.81 -0.09
C ALA A 249 -2.02 -3.31 -1.42
N LEU A 250 -2.66 -2.46 -2.22
CA LEU A 250 -3.20 -2.84 -3.54
C LEU A 250 -2.11 -3.34 -4.47
N VAL A 251 -0.95 -2.68 -4.52
CA VAL A 251 0.18 -3.13 -5.33
C VAL A 251 0.71 -4.48 -4.83
N SER A 252 0.74 -4.71 -3.52
CA SER A 252 1.13 -6.01 -2.94
C SER A 252 0.17 -7.14 -3.31
N ILE A 253 -1.14 -6.85 -3.41
CA ILE A 253 -2.13 -7.81 -3.93
C ILE A 253 -1.77 -8.20 -5.37
N LEU A 254 -1.48 -7.22 -6.23
CA LEU A 254 -1.11 -7.47 -7.63
C LEU A 254 0.18 -8.28 -7.74
N LYS A 255 1.21 -7.92 -6.97
CA LYS A 255 2.47 -8.68 -6.90
C LYS A 255 2.25 -10.12 -6.44
N THR A 256 1.38 -10.32 -5.46
CA THR A 256 1.05 -11.67 -4.94
C THR A 256 0.40 -12.53 -6.03
N ILE A 257 -0.53 -11.96 -6.80
CA ILE A 257 -1.16 -12.65 -7.93
C ILE A 257 -0.14 -12.96 -9.03
N GLU A 258 0.67 -11.98 -9.44
CA GLU A 258 1.69 -12.15 -10.48
C GLU A 258 2.76 -13.19 -10.14
N ARG A 259 3.10 -13.32 -8.85
CA ARG A 259 4.12 -14.26 -8.36
C ARG A 259 3.67 -15.72 -8.40
N ASP A 260 2.38 -16.00 -8.51
CA ASP A 260 1.91 -17.38 -8.57
C ASP A 260 2.40 -18.07 -9.85
N PRO A 261 3.01 -19.26 -9.75
CA PRO A 261 3.61 -19.94 -10.90
C PRO A 261 2.60 -20.32 -11.99
N HIS A 262 1.31 -20.42 -11.68
CA HIS A 262 0.26 -20.69 -12.67
C HIS A 262 -0.03 -19.46 -13.53
N ILE A 263 0.21 -18.23 -13.05
CA ILE A 263 -0.07 -17.03 -13.83
C ILE A 263 0.98 -16.86 -14.93
N SER A 264 0.51 -16.81 -16.18
CA SER A 264 1.37 -16.68 -17.36
C SER A 264 1.08 -15.43 -18.17
N ARG A 265 -0.19 -14.97 -18.18
CA ARG A 265 -0.63 -13.79 -18.91
C ARG A 265 -1.57 -12.98 -18.04
N ILE A 266 -1.37 -11.67 -18.03
CA ILE A 266 -2.15 -10.72 -17.25
C ILE A 266 -2.59 -9.60 -18.17
N SER A 267 -3.89 -9.35 -18.20
CA SER A 267 -4.47 -8.09 -18.68
C SER A 267 -4.87 -7.27 -17.47
N LEU A 268 -4.39 -6.03 -17.35
CA LEU A 268 -4.64 -5.15 -16.22
C LEU A 268 -5.38 -3.90 -16.67
N VAL A 269 -6.49 -3.61 -16.01
CA VAL A 269 -7.24 -2.36 -16.14
C VAL A 269 -7.28 -1.71 -14.76
N ALA A 270 -6.45 -0.68 -14.57
CA ALA A 270 -6.50 0.12 -13.35
C ALA A 270 -7.44 1.30 -13.58
N PHE A 271 -8.43 1.46 -12.72
CA PHE A 271 -9.42 2.53 -12.79
C PHE A 271 -9.55 3.22 -11.44
N ASN A 272 -10.15 4.40 -11.44
CA ASN A 272 -10.55 5.09 -10.22
C ASN A 272 -12.03 5.44 -10.37
N ILE A 273 -12.85 4.91 -9.46
CA ILE A 273 -14.30 5.06 -9.53
C ILE A 273 -14.75 6.51 -9.26
N ASP A 274 -14.13 7.20 -8.30
CA ASP A 274 -14.42 8.59 -7.94
C ASP A 274 -14.16 9.56 -9.11
N GLN A 275 -13.16 9.24 -9.94
CA GLN A 275 -12.83 9.99 -11.16
C GLN A 275 -13.55 9.49 -12.40
N THR A 276 -14.36 8.43 -12.28
CA THR A 276 -15.10 7.78 -13.38
C THR A 276 -14.22 7.53 -14.60
N ARG A 277 -12.98 7.03 -14.40
CA ARG A 277 -12.05 6.79 -15.52
C ARG A 277 -11.13 5.61 -15.32
N VAL A 278 -10.72 5.02 -16.44
CA VAL A 278 -9.58 4.11 -16.51
C VAL A 278 -8.29 4.95 -16.51
N VAL A 279 -7.37 4.64 -15.61
CA VAL A 279 -6.11 5.35 -15.40
C VAL A 279 -4.95 4.66 -16.12
N TYR A 280 -4.99 3.33 -16.20
CA TYR A 280 -3.97 2.53 -16.86
C TYR A 280 -4.57 1.27 -17.47
N ARG A 281 -4.06 0.88 -18.65
CA ARG A 281 -4.42 -0.37 -19.33
C ARG A 281 -3.15 -1.06 -19.81
N GLN A 282 -3.13 -2.38 -19.65
CA GLN A 282 -2.12 -3.26 -20.20
C GLN A 282 -2.78 -4.55 -20.66
N ASP A 283 -2.56 -4.94 -21.91
CA ASP A 283 -3.19 -6.12 -22.50
C ASP A 283 -2.21 -7.31 -22.56
N ALA A 284 -2.65 -8.47 -22.07
CA ALA A 284 -2.05 -9.79 -22.26
C ALA A 284 -0.50 -9.87 -22.17
N ALA A 285 0.09 -9.31 -21.12
CA ALA A 285 1.53 -9.34 -20.88
C ALA A 285 1.96 -10.47 -19.94
N ASP A 286 3.24 -10.87 -19.98
CA ASP A 286 3.80 -11.87 -19.07
C ASP A 286 4.01 -11.33 -17.63
N GLN A 287 4.03 -10.01 -17.46
CA GLN A 287 4.17 -9.33 -16.17
C GLN A 287 3.48 -7.97 -16.21
N ILE A 288 3.10 -7.45 -15.05
CA ILE A 288 2.61 -6.09 -14.85
C ILE A 288 3.80 -5.13 -14.95
N ASP A 289 3.65 -4.05 -15.72
CA ASP A 289 4.60 -2.94 -15.70
C ASP A 289 4.28 -2.02 -14.52
N PHE A 290 4.80 -2.38 -13.33
CA PHE A 290 4.61 -1.58 -12.12
C PHE A 290 5.15 -0.16 -12.25
N PRO A 291 6.32 0.11 -12.87
CA PRO A 291 6.78 1.47 -13.13
C PRO A 291 5.80 2.31 -13.96
N ALA A 292 5.23 1.75 -15.04
CA ALA A 292 4.23 2.45 -15.86
C ALA A 292 2.92 2.69 -15.08
N LEU A 293 2.47 1.69 -14.32
CA LEU A 293 1.31 1.82 -13.44
C LEU A 293 1.52 2.94 -12.41
N GLY A 294 2.67 2.97 -11.73
CA GLY A 294 3.00 4.01 -10.75
C GLY A 294 3.01 5.42 -11.35
N LYS A 295 3.58 5.58 -12.55
CA LYS A 295 3.53 6.85 -13.29
C LYS A 295 2.10 7.27 -13.63
N ALA A 296 1.24 6.33 -14.01
CA ALA A 296 -0.16 6.61 -14.33
C ALA A 296 -0.95 7.06 -13.08
N LEU A 297 -0.72 6.40 -11.94
CA LEU A 297 -1.39 6.72 -10.67
C LEU A 297 -0.95 8.05 -10.07
N HIS A 298 0.30 8.49 -10.29
CA HIS A 298 0.77 9.81 -9.83
C HIS A 298 -0.03 10.99 -10.43
N ASN A 299 -0.67 10.78 -11.59
CA ASN A 299 -1.46 11.80 -12.26
C ASN A 299 -2.95 11.82 -11.84
N ILE A 300 -3.33 11.04 -10.81
CA ILE A 300 -4.69 11.06 -10.27
C ILE A 300 -4.88 12.30 -9.38
N GLN A 301 -5.73 13.22 -9.83
CA GLN A 301 -6.18 14.39 -9.04
C GLN A 301 -7.44 14.07 -8.21
N LEU A 302 -7.27 13.63 -6.97
CA LEU A 302 -8.39 13.43 -6.06
C LEU A 302 -8.81 14.75 -5.39
N GLY A 303 -10.07 14.82 -4.93
CA GLY A 303 -10.62 16.02 -4.28
C GLY A 303 -11.07 17.15 -5.22
N THR A 304 -10.94 16.98 -6.54
CA THR A 304 -11.52 17.88 -7.54
C THR A 304 -12.64 17.17 -8.27
N VAL A 305 -13.85 17.74 -8.23
CA VAL A 305 -15.00 17.19 -8.96
C VAL A 305 -15.12 17.88 -10.31
N ASN A 306 -15.24 17.12 -11.39
CA ASN A 306 -15.53 17.72 -12.69
C ASN A 306 -16.96 18.30 -12.68
N LEU A 307 -17.13 19.55 -13.12
CA LEU A 307 -18.45 20.19 -13.21
C LEU A 307 -19.45 19.38 -14.05
N ALA A 308 -18.98 18.63 -15.05
CA ALA A 308 -19.81 17.71 -15.81
C ALA A 308 -20.30 16.51 -14.97
N GLN A 309 -19.47 15.98 -14.07
CA GLN A 309 -19.84 14.89 -13.15
C GLN A 309 -20.88 15.35 -12.12
N LEU A 310 -20.80 16.60 -11.65
CA LEU A 310 -21.83 17.16 -10.75
C LEU A 310 -23.22 17.25 -11.39
N SER A 311 -23.29 17.33 -12.72
CA SER A 311 -24.56 17.37 -13.45
C SER A 311 -25.20 15.98 -13.63
N ALA A 312 -24.40 14.92 -13.53
CA ALA A 312 -24.83 13.53 -13.74
C ALA A 312 -24.95 12.80 -12.40
N ARG A 313 -26.20 12.65 -11.92
CA ARG A 313 -26.52 12.10 -10.59
C ARG A 313 -25.99 10.67 -10.32
N HIS A 314 -25.65 9.91 -11.38
CA HIS A 314 -25.23 8.51 -11.31
C HIS A 314 -23.94 8.23 -12.09
N SER A 315 -23.07 9.22 -12.31
CA SER A 315 -21.89 9.09 -13.17
C SER A 315 -20.95 7.94 -12.79
N GLU A 316 -20.84 7.62 -11.49
CA GLU A 316 -20.02 6.50 -11.00
C GLU A 316 -20.65 5.13 -11.33
N THR A 317 -21.98 5.03 -11.22
CA THR A 317 -22.74 3.83 -11.55
C THR A 317 -22.68 3.56 -13.05
N ASP A 318 -22.94 4.59 -13.87
CA ASP A 318 -22.89 4.51 -15.33
C ASP A 318 -21.49 4.12 -15.83
N PHE A 319 -20.46 4.66 -15.17
CA PHE A 319 -19.07 4.33 -15.46
C PHE A 319 -18.76 2.86 -15.13
N LEU A 320 -19.16 2.38 -13.95
CA LEU A 320 -18.93 0.99 -13.55
C LEU A 320 -19.65 0.02 -14.49
N GLU A 321 -20.89 0.32 -14.87
CA GLU A 321 -21.65 -0.45 -15.86
C GLU A 321 -20.91 -0.54 -17.19
N THR A 322 -20.56 0.62 -17.77
CA THR A 322 -19.85 0.71 -19.05
C THR A 322 -18.50 -0.03 -19.00
N LEU A 323 -17.78 0.07 -17.88
CA LEU A 323 -16.51 -0.63 -17.67
C LEU A 323 -16.72 -2.15 -17.68
N ILE A 324 -17.72 -2.64 -16.94
CA ILE A 324 -18.02 -4.08 -16.88
C ILE A 324 -18.45 -4.58 -18.26
N GLU A 325 -19.35 -3.88 -18.96
CA GLU A 325 -19.76 -4.25 -20.32
C GLU A 325 -18.59 -4.31 -21.29
N THR A 326 -17.74 -3.27 -21.27
CA THR A 326 -16.58 -3.18 -22.15
C THR A 326 -15.58 -4.29 -21.87
N GLU A 327 -15.25 -4.53 -20.60
CA GLU A 327 -14.19 -5.46 -20.23
C GLU A 327 -14.63 -6.93 -20.22
N MET A 328 -15.90 -7.20 -19.92
CA MET A 328 -16.45 -8.56 -19.93
C MET A 328 -16.93 -8.97 -21.32
N GLY A 329 -17.38 -8.01 -22.14
CA GLY A 329 -17.80 -8.25 -23.51
C GLY A 329 -16.66 -8.36 -24.54
N THR A 330 -15.39 -8.23 -24.13
CA THR A 330 -14.25 -8.37 -25.04
C THR A 330 -14.11 -9.79 -25.58
N THR A 331 -13.62 -9.95 -26.82
CA THR A 331 -13.31 -11.25 -27.44
C THR A 331 -12.09 -11.97 -26.83
N SER A 332 -11.45 -11.40 -25.81
CA SER A 332 -10.41 -12.12 -25.07
C SER A 332 -11.10 -13.11 -24.15
N HIS A 333 -10.71 -14.39 -24.19
CA HIS A 333 -11.21 -15.43 -23.28
C HIS A 333 -10.20 -15.62 -22.13
N PRO A 334 -10.26 -14.82 -21.05
CA PRO A 334 -9.45 -15.09 -19.87
C PRO A 334 -9.95 -16.37 -19.17
N ASP A 335 -9.06 -17.05 -18.46
CA ASP A 335 -9.39 -18.15 -17.56
C ASP A 335 -10.14 -17.65 -16.31
N ALA A 336 -10.05 -16.35 -15.99
CA ALA A 336 -10.82 -15.70 -14.93
C ALA A 336 -10.80 -14.17 -15.05
N VAL A 337 -11.86 -13.54 -14.55
CA VAL A 337 -11.92 -12.09 -14.33
C VAL A 337 -11.91 -11.79 -12.84
N ILE A 338 -11.00 -10.91 -12.41
CA ILE A 338 -10.75 -10.61 -10.99
C ILE A 338 -10.86 -9.10 -10.80
N PHE A 339 -11.82 -8.68 -9.99
CA PHE A 339 -11.90 -7.33 -9.46
C PHE A 339 -11.02 -7.23 -8.21
N ALA A 340 -10.35 -6.11 -7.98
CA ALA A 340 -9.62 -5.83 -6.75
C ALA A 340 -9.71 -4.35 -6.40
N GLY A 341 -9.78 -4.00 -5.10
CA GLY A 341 -9.86 -2.60 -4.70
C GLY A 341 -10.58 -2.39 -3.37
N PRO A 342 -10.64 -1.13 -2.87
CA PRO A 342 -11.51 -0.77 -1.77
C PRO A 342 -12.98 -0.94 -2.14
N LYS A 343 -13.83 -1.02 -1.12
CA LYS A 343 -15.29 -1.04 -1.31
C LYS A 343 -15.77 0.21 -2.06
N ALA A 344 -16.55 0.00 -3.12
CA ALA A 344 -17.19 1.06 -3.90
C ALA A 344 -18.64 1.30 -3.43
N MET A 345 -18.81 2.19 -2.46
CA MET A 345 -20.13 2.58 -1.94
C MET A 345 -20.75 3.68 -2.81
N LEU A 346 -21.38 3.27 -3.92
CA LEU A 346 -22.04 4.20 -4.85
C LEU A 346 -23.43 4.60 -4.34
N ASN A 347 -23.94 5.71 -4.86
CA ASN A 347 -25.30 6.18 -4.56
C ASN A 347 -26.39 5.27 -5.14
N ALA A 348 -26.07 4.49 -6.18
CA ALA A 348 -26.95 3.50 -6.80
C ALA A 348 -26.11 2.32 -7.33
N ASP A 349 -26.66 1.11 -7.21
CA ASP A 349 -26.06 -0.08 -7.81
C ASP A 349 -26.31 -0.14 -9.31
N VAL A 350 -25.42 -0.84 -10.02
CA VAL A 350 -25.61 -1.13 -11.45
C VAL A 350 -26.85 -2.02 -11.62
N PRO A 351 -27.80 -1.66 -12.50
CA PRO A 351 -28.99 -2.46 -12.73
C PRO A 351 -28.63 -3.86 -13.25
N GLN A 352 -29.21 -4.89 -12.63
CA GLN A 352 -28.90 -6.27 -12.98
C GLN A 352 -29.36 -6.66 -14.39
N GLU A 353 -30.38 -5.98 -14.93
CA GLU A 353 -30.90 -6.25 -16.27
C GLU A 353 -29.92 -5.85 -17.36
N ASP A 354 -29.18 -4.76 -17.16
CA ASP A 354 -28.18 -4.28 -18.10
C ASP A 354 -26.97 -5.23 -18.13
N LEU A 355 -26.51 -5.66 -16.95
CA LEU A 355 -25.43 -6.66 -16.84
C LEU A 355 -25.80 -8.01 -17.45
N ARG A 356 -27.08 -8.42 -17.45
CA ARG A 356 -27.52 -9.66 -18.09
C ARG A 356 -27.40 -9.62 -19.61
N ARG A 357 -27.31 -8.45 -20.24
CA ARG A 357 -27.12 -8.30 -21.69
C ARG A 357 -25.74 -8.80 -22.15
N ILE A 358 -24.76 -8.80 -21.25
CA ILE A 358 -23.42 -9.37 -21.49
C ILE A 358 -23.52 -10.90 -21.70
N GLY A 359 -24.54 -11.55 -21.14
CA GLY A 359 -24.75 -13.00 -21.23
C GLY A 359 -24.01 -13.79 -20.16
N ASP A 360 -24.04 -15.11 -20.28
CA ASP A 360 -23.27 -16.01 -19.42
C ASP A 360 -21.78 -15.90 -19.76
N ILE A 361 -20.96 -15.63 -18.75
CA ILE A 361 -19.50 -15.57 -18.89
C ILE A 361 -18.94 -16.99 -18.71
N GLU A 362 -18.10 -17.42 -19.66
CA GLU A 362 -17.53 -18.79 -19.68
C GLU A 362 -16.44 -19.03 -18.62
N CYS A 363 -16.00 -17.98 -17.93
CA CYS A 363 -14.96 -18.03 -16.92
C CYS A 363 -15.45 -17.56 -15.54
N PRO A 364 -14.87 -18.06 -14.44
CA PRO A 364 -15.21 -17.61 -13.09
C PRO A 364 -14.84 -16.13 -12.85
N VAL A 365 -15.69 -15.45 -12.09
CA VAL A 365 -15.51 -14.05 -11.69
C VAL A 365 -15.23 -13.96 -10.19
N PHE A 366 -14.23 -13.16 -9.82
CA PHE A 366 -13.82 -12.97 -8.43
C PHE A 366 -13.74 -11.50 -8.05
N TYR A 367 -13.88 -11.21 -6.76
CA TYR A 367 -13.62 -9.89 -6.21
C TYR A 367 -12.79 -9.98 -4.94
N LEU A 368 -11.59 -9.41 -4.98
CA LEU A 368 -10.70 -9.21 -3.85
C LEU A 368 -10.96 -7.83 -3.24
N ASN A 369 -11.89 -7.79 -2.30
CA ASN A 369 -12.34 -6.60 -1.62
C ASN A 369 -11.36 -6.23 -0.50
N TYR A 370 -10.56 -5.19 -0.72
CA TYR A 370 -9.63 -4.66 0.27
C TYR A 370 -10.36 -3.75 1.26
N ASN A 371 -10.54 -4.20 2.51
CA ASN A 371 -11.29 -3.48 3.53
C ASN A 371 -10.57 -3.54 4.87
N LEU A 372 -9.94 -2.42 5.27
CA LEU A 372 -9.20 -2.33 6.53
C LEU A 372 -10.10 -2.35 7.77
N ASN A 373 -11.38 -1.98 7.64
CA ASN A 373 -12.32 -1.92 8.75
C ASN A 373 -13.65 -2.62 8.44
N PRO A 374 -13.66 -3.96 8.34
CA PRO A 374 -14.87 -4.72 8.00
C PRO A 374 -15.97 -4.63 9.06
N GLN A 375 -15.66 -4.23 10.29
CA GLN A 375 -16.66 -4.02 11.34
C GLN A 375 -17.43 -2.72 11.17
N ALA A 376 -16.76 -1.64 10.72
CA ALA A 376 -17.42 -0.38 10.42
C ALA A 376 -18.21 -0.45 9.11
N VAL A 377 -17.71 -1.20 8.13
CA VAL A 377 -18.33 -1.31 6.80
C VAL A 377 -18.60 -2.78 6.46
N PRO A 378 -19.62 -3.41 7.08
CA PRO A 378 -19.95 -4.82 6.84
C PRO A 378 -20.73 -5.06 5.55
N TRP A 379 -21.34 -4.02 4.98
CA TRP A 379 -22.27 -4.10 3.85
C TRP A 379 -21.58 -4.46 2.52
N LYS A 380 -22.30 -5.13 1.62
CA LYS A 380 -21.84 -5.30 0.24
C LYS A 380 -21.83 -3.95 -0.48
N ASP A 381 -20.91 -3.83 -1.44
CA ASP A 381 -20.72 -2.63 -2.26
C ASP A 381 -21.26 -2.87 -3.68
N SER A 382 -21.19 -1.85 -4.54
CA SER A 382 -21.78 -1.93 -5.87
C SER A 382 -21.05 -2.92 -6.79
N ILE A 383 -19.75 -3.15 -6.59
CA ILE A 383 -19.00 -4.21 -7.30
C ILE A 383 -19.51 -5.59 -6.87
N SER A 384 -19.70 -5.84 -5.57
CA SER A 384 -20.27 -7.08 -5.04
C SER A 384 -21.70 -7.35 -5.55
N HIS A 385 -22.50 -6.30 -5.75
CA HIS A 385 -23.82 -6.43 -6.35
C HIS A 385 -23.76 -6.76 -7.85
N ALA A 386 -22.81 -6.18 -8.58
CA ALA A 386 -22.61 -6.41 -10.01
C ALA A 386 -22.12 -7.84 -10.31
N ILE A 387 -21.06 -8.31 -9.63
CA ILE A 387 -20.49 -9.64 -9.89
C ILE A 387 -21.45 -10.79 -9.56
N ARG A 388 -22.47 -10.54 -8.73
CA ARG A 388 -23.49 -11.54 -8.37
C ARG A 388 -24.26 -12.02 -9.60
N VAL A 389 -24.46 -11.16 -10.61
CA VAL A 389 -25.11 -11.53 -11.88
C VAL A 389 -24.31 -12.63 -12.59
N PHE A 390 -22.98 -12.58 -12.49
CA PHE A 390 -22.05 -13.55 -13.08
C PHE A 390 -21.68 -14.70 -12.13
N LYS A 391 -22.46 -14.93 -11.07
CA LYS A 391 -22.18 -15.94 -10.03
C LYS A 391 -20.79 -15.77 -9.40
N GLY A 392 -20.30 -14.53 -9.31
CA GLY A 392 -18.98 -14.21 -8.82
C GLY A 392 -18.77 -14.54 -7.33
N THR A 393 -17.52 -14.83 -6.96
CA THR A 393 -17.11 -15.07 -5.57
C THR A 393 -16.36 -13.87 -5.00
N GLU A 394 -16.77 -13.39 -3.83
CA GLU A 394 -16.13 -12.28 -3.12
C GLU A 394 -15.24 -12.80 -1.98
N TYR A 395 -14.05 -12.20 -1.84
CA TYR A 395 -13.13 -12.40 -0.73
C TYR A 395 -12.83 -11.05 -0.07
N THR A 396 -12.99 -10.97 1.25
CA THR A 396 -12.62 -9.76 2.01
C THR A 396 -11.19 -9.86 2.50
N ILE A 397 -10.36 -8.92 2.08
CA ILE A 397 -8.95 -8.79 2.43
C ILE A 397 -8.81 -7.66 3.45
N SER A 398 -8.69 -8.02 4.73
CA SER A 398 -8.49 -7.04 5.81
C SER A 398 -7.08 -7.08 6.39
N ARG A 399 -6.44 -8.25 6.31
CA ARG A 399 -5.11 -8.53 6.85
C ARG A 399 -4.28 -9.30 5.81
N PRO A 400 -2.94 -9.28 5.91
CA PRO A 400 -2.08 -10.01 4.98
C PRO A 400 -2.38 -11.51 4.88
N ARG A 401 -2.77 -12.14 6.00
CA ARG A 401 -3.19 -13.55 5.98
C ARG A 401 -4.39 -13.78 5.06
N ASP A 402 -5.34 -12.84 5.04
CA ASP A 402 -6.57 -12.97 4.27
C ASP A 402 -6.23 -12.93 2.78
N LEU A 403 -5.24 -12.11 2.40
CA LEU A 403 -4.69 -12.06 1.04
C LEU A 403 -4.14 -13.42 0.60
N TRP A 404 -3.30 -14.03 1.43
CA TRP A 404 -2.73 -15.35 1.12
C TRP A 404 -3.82 -16.41 0.93
N PHE A 405 -4.73 -16.56 1.90
CA PHE A 405 -5.78 -17.57 1.83
C PHE A 405 -6.70 -17.36 0.64
N SER A 406 -7.14 -16.12 0.41
CA SER A 406 -8.06 -15.78 -0.67
C SER A 406 -7.43 -15.98 -2.04
N THR A 407 -6.17 -15.57 -2.23
CA THR A 407 -5.47 -15.73 -3.52
C THR A 407 -5.21 -17.22 -3.82
N THR A 408 -4.78 -17.99 -2.81
CA THR A 408 -4.55 -19.44 -2.96
C THR A 408 -5.82 -20.19 -3.33
N GLU A 409 -6.92 -19.89 -2.64
CA GLU A 409 -8.21 -20.52 -2.89
C GLU A 409 -8.78 -20.12 -4.27
N MET A 410 -8.73 -18.82 -4.58
CA MET A 410 -9.15 -18.28 -5.88
C MET A 410 -8.40 -18.97 -7.03
N LEU A 411 -7.07 -18.98 -6.99
CA LEU A 411 -6.27 -19.59 -8.06
C LEU A 411 -6.52 -21.10 -8.17
N SER A 412 -6.69 -21.79 -7.05
CA SER A 412 -7.06 -23.22 -7.05
C SER A 412 -8.41 -23.46 -7.75
N ARG A 413 -9.40 -22.58 -7.56
CA ARG A 413 -10.69 -22.63 -8.25
C ARG A 413 -10.55 -22.35 -9.75
N ILE A 414 -9.70 -21.40 -10.13
CA ILE A 414 -9.42 -21.07 -11.54
C ILE A 414 -8.78 -22.26 -12.25
N VAL A 415 -7.73 -22.85 -11.67
CA VAL A 415 -7.07 -24.05 -12.23
C VAL A 415 -8.06 -25.21 -12.39
N ARG A 416 -8.94 -25.43 -11.42
CA ARG A 416 -9.98 -26.45 -11.50
C ARG A 416 -10.98 -26.16 -12.63
N SER A 417 -11.49 -24.94 -12.70
CA SER A 417 -12.42 -24.52 -13.76
C SER A 417 -11.83 -24.72 -15.16
N LYS A 418 -10.56 -24.39 -15.35
CA LYS A 418 -9.85 -24.58 -16.63
C LYS A 418 -9.73 -26.05 -17.03
N ARG A 419 -9.53 -26.95 -16.06
CA ARG A 419 -9.45 -28.40 -16.31
C ARG A 419 -10.81 -29.00 -16.64
N ASP A 420 -11.86 -28.52 -15.98
CA ASP A 420 -13.23 -28.99 -16.20
C ASP A 420 -13.82 -28.44 -17.51
N HIS A 421 -13.37 -27.26 -17.94
CA HIS A 421 -13.77 -26.61 -19.20
C HIS A 421 -12.53 -26.29 -20.06
N PRO A 422 -11.85 -27.31 -20.62
CA PRO A 422 -10.78 -27.08 -21.57
C PRO A 422 -11.41 -26.53 -22.84
N LEU A 423 -11.47 -25.20 -22.96
CA LEU A 423 -11.92 -24.53 -24.18
C LEU A 423 -11.21 -25.18 -25.36
N ALA A 424 -12.03 -25.64 -26.31
CA ALA A 424 -11.70 -26.37 -27.51
C ALA A 424 -10.66 -25.62 -28.35
N THR A 425 -9.38 -25.74 -27.99
CA THR A 425 -8.24 -25.18 -28.72
C THR A 425 -7.68 -26.17 -29.73
N ALA A 426 -8.46 -27.18 -30.13
CA ALA A 426 -8.08 -28.21 -31.09
C ALA A 426 -9.17 -28.47 -32.14
N VAL A 427 -9.59 -27.46 -32.90
CA VAL A 427 -10.22 -27.68 -34.22
C VAL A 427 -9.67 -26.67 -35.24
N SER A 428 -8.53 -27.03 -35.84
CA SER A 428 -8.24 -26.76 -37.26
C SER A 428 -7.03 -27.59 -37.73
N GLY A 429 -7.05 -28.90 -37.43
CA GLY A 429 -6.21 -29.89 -38.09
C GLY A 429 -7.03 -30.59 -39.16
N ASN A 430 -7.09 -30.03 -40.36
CA ASN A 430 -7.78 -30.61 -41.51
C ASN A 430 -7.12 -31.97 -41.85
N PRO A 431 -7.85 -33.11 -41.95
CA PRO A 431 -7.26 -34.34 -42.44
C PRO A 431 -7.14 -34.22 -43.96
N ALA A 432 -5.91 -34.08 -44.44
CA ALA A 432 -5.63 -34.20 -45.87
C ALA A 432 -6.02 -35.60 -46.34
N VAL A 433 -7.09 -35.66 -47.13
CA VAL A 433 -7.50 -36.81 -47.92
C VAL A 433 -6.44 -37.02 -48.99
N GLN A 434 -5.68 -38.11 -48.89
CA GLN A 434 -4.87 -38.61 -50.01
C GLN A 434 -5.81 -39.23 -51.05
N ARG A 435 -5.74 -38.71 -52.28
CA ARG A 435 -6.07 -39.44 -53.51
C ARG A 435 -4.79 -39.66 -54.28
#